data_AF-A0A2R6FD71-F1
#
_entry.id   AF-A0A2R6FD71-F1
#
_cell.length_a   1.000
_cell.length_b   1.000
_cell.length_c   1.000
_cell.angle_alpha   90.00
_cell.angle_beta   90.00
_cell.angle_gamma   90.00
#
_symmetry.space_group_name_H-M   'P 1'
#
loop_
_entity.id
_entity.type
_entity.pdbx_description
1 polymer ?
#
loop_
_entity_poly.entity_id
_entity_poly.type
_entity_poly.pdbx_seq_one_letter_code
_entity_poly.pdbx_strand_id
1 'polypeptide(L)' 'MLMTPGPTEVPEQVREAMARPIANPDIDPAFLDTYRSLRSDLAAVYGTEKDVVVLGGEGVLGLEAAVASTVESGDRVLCV' A
#
# COMPACT_ATOMS: atom_id res chain seq x y z
N MET A 1 -5.55 -24.75 -5.45
CA MET A 1 -5.45 -23.48 -6.18
C MET A 1 -6.80 -22.80 -6.17
N LEU A 2 -6.88 -21.66 -5.47
CA LEU A 2 -8.05 -20.79 -5.50
C LEU A 2 -7.90 -19.83 -6.70
N MET A 3 -8.72 -20.02 -7.74
CA MET A 3 -8.64 -19.25 -8.99
C MET A 3 -9.73 -18.17 -9.03
N THR A 4 -9.72 -17.29 -8.05
CA THR A 4 -10.62 -16.13 -7.91
C THR A 4 -9.90 -14.84 -8.34
N PRO A 5 -10.62 -13.82 -8.83
CA PRO A 5 -10.03 -12.52 -9.15
C PRO A 5 -9.62 -11.71 -7.90
N GLY A 6 -9.94 -12.21 -6.71
CA GLY A 6 -9.65 -11.60 -5.42
C GLY A 6 -10.62 -12.12 -4.34
N PRO A 7 -10.16 -12.43 -3.12
CA PRO A 7 -8.75 -12.61 -2.74
C PRO A 7 -8.13 -13.82 -3.45
N THR A 8 -6.81 -13.85 -3.57
CA THR A 8 -6.04 -14.98 -4.13
C THR A 8 -5.24 -15.71 -3.04
N GLU A 9 -4.68 -16.86 -3.38
CA GLU A 9 -3.80 -17.61 -2.48
C GLU A 9 -2.52 -16.82 -2.18
N VAL A 10 -2.26 -16.58 -0.89
CA VAL A 10 -1.07 -15.82 -0.43
C VAL A 10 0.17 -16.71 -0.56
N PRO A 11 1.27 -16.24 -1.21
CA PRO A 11 2.51 -17.01 -1.30
C PRO A 11 3.07 -17.38 0.08
N GLU A 12 3.67 -18.57 0.21
CA GLU A 12 4.15 -19.07 1.51
C GLU A 12 5.15 -18.11 2.17
N GLN A 13 6.06 -17.52 1.40
CA GLN A 13 7.05 -16.55 1.89
C GLN A 13 6.40 -15.32 2.56
N VAL A 14 5.23 -14.90 2.06
CA VAL A 14 4.47 -13.79 2.64
C VAL A 14 3.79 -14.23 3.95
N ARG A 15 3.24 -15.45 3.98
CA ARG A 15 2.65 -16.02 5.21
C ARG A 15 3.69 -16.17 6.32
N GLU A 16 4.88 -16.66 6.00
CA GLU A 16 6.00 -16.76 6.93
C GLU A 16 6.43 -15.38 7.45
N ALA A 17 6.44 -14.36 6.59
CA ALA A 17 6.73 -12.99 7.01
C ALA A 17 5.65 -12.42 7.95
N MET A 18 4.37 -12.65 7.65
CA MET A 18 3.24 -12.23 8.49
C MET A 18 3.20 -12.93 9.85
N ALA A 19 3.79 -14.13 9.97
CA ALA A 19 3.88 -14.88 11.23
C ALA A 19 4.99 -14.38 12.16
N ARG A 20 5.86 -13.47 11.70
CA ARG A 20 6.94 -12.89 12.52
C ARG A 20 6.35 -11.97 13.61
N PRO A 21 7.03 -11.81 14.76
CA PRO A 21 6.63 -10.85 15.77
C PRO A 21 6.46 -9.44 15.19
N ILE A 22 5.37 -8.77 15.56
CA ILE A 22 5.05 -7.43 15.07
C ILE A 22 5.95 -6.41 15.78
N ALA A 23 6.67 -5.61 15.00
CA ALA A 23 7.39 -4.44 15.51
C ALA A 23 6.41 -3.33 15.89
N ASN A 24 6.72 -2.53 16.91
CA ASN A 24 5.93 -1.34 17.22
C ASN A 24 6.37 -0.20 16.26
N PRO A 25 5.51 0.23 15.31
CA PRO A 25 5.91 1.21 14.30
C PRO A 25 6.20 2.61 14.87
N ASP A 26 5.68 2.93 16.06
CA ASP A 26 5.84 4.24 16.70
C ASP A 26 7.15 4.36 17.49
N ILE A 27 7.76 3.22 17.85
CA ILE A 27 8.88 3.17 18.80
C ILE A 27 10.11 2.48 18.21
N ASP A 28 9.92 1.49 17.34
CA ASP A 28 11.01 0.65 16.82
C ASP A 28 11.71 1.32 15.61
N PRO A 29 13.00 1.72 15.73
CA PRO A 29 13.73 2.31 14.61
C PRO A 29 13.89 1.35 13.43
N ALA A 30 13.92 0.03 13.66
CA ALA A 30 14.04 -0.95 12.59
C ALA A 30 12.79 -0.98 11.68
N PHE A 31 11.64 -0.57 12.22
CA PHE A 31 10.43 -0.40 11.41
C PHE A 31 10.60 0.74 10.40
N LEU A 32 11.25 1.85 10.78
CA LEU A 32 11.47 2.98 9.87
C LEU A 32 12.33 2.59 8.67
N ASP A 33 13.38 1.80 8.89
CA ASP A 33 14.23 1.31 7.81
C ASP A 33 13.49 0.33 6.90
N THR A 34 12.67 -0.55 7.49
CA THR A 34 11.77 -1.44 6.74
C THR A 34 10.80 -0.63 5.87
N TYR A 35 10.17 0.41 6.42
CA TYR A 35 9.23 1.27 5.69
C TYR A 35 9.91 2.06 4.56
N ARG A 36 11.15 2.51 4.77
CA ARG A 36 11.95 3.17 3.71
C ARG A 36 12.25 2.22 2.56
N SER A 37 12.69 0.99 2.85
CA SER A 37 12.91 -0.03 1.82
C SER A 37 11.62 -0.34 1.07
N LEU A 38 10.52 -0.57 1.79
CA LEU A 38 9.21 -0.84 1.19
C LEU A 38 8.78 0.25 0.21
N ARG A 39 8.95 1.54 0.57
CA ARG A 39 8.62 2.65 -0.35
C ARG A 39 9.49 2.63 -1.61
N SER A 40 10.78 2.31 -1.48
CA SER A 40 11.68 2.18 -2.64
C SER A 40 11.25 1.03 -3.55
N ASP A 41 10.91 -0.12 -2.98
CA ASP A 41 10.45 -1.30 -3.74
C ASP A 41 9.12 -1.00 -4.45
N LEU A 42 8.17 -0.35 -3.78
CA LEU A 42 6.90 0.06 -4.39
C LEU A 42 7.10 1.12 -5.48
N ALA A 43 7.99 2.08 -5.29
CA ALA A 43 8.31 3.07 -6.31
C ALA A 43 8.86 2.41 -7.59
N ALA A 44 9.71 1.39 -7.43
CA ALA A 44 10.20 0.58 -8.54
C ALA A 44 9.09 -0.22 -9.24
N VAL A 45 8.16 -0.83 -8.48
CA VAL A 45 6.99 -1.54 -9.03
C VAL A 45 6.08 -0.60 -9.83
N TYR A 46 5.83 0.61 -9.31
CA TYR A 46 4.98 1.60 -9.97
C TYR A 46 5.69 2.39 -11.07
N GLY A 47 7.02 2.30 -11.18
CA GLY A 47 7.81 3.07 -12.14
C GLY A 47 7.75 4.58 -11.89
N THR A 48 7.79 5.00 -10.62
CA THR A 48 7.67 6.42 -10.22
C THR A 48 8.88 6.90 -9.44
N GLU A 49 9.23 8.18 -9.61
CA GLU A 49 10.23 8.89 -8.79
C GLU A 49 9.56 9.70 -7.65
N LYS A 50 8.22 9.71 -7.58
CA LYS A 50 7.46 10.43 -6.56
C LYS A 50 7.37 9.65 -5.25
N ASP A 51 7.03 10.36 -4.18
CA ASP A 51 6.76 9.74 -2.89
C ASP A 51 5.61 8.71 -2.97
N VAL A 52 5.84 7.56 -2.36
CA VAL A 52 4.84 6.50 -2.17
C VAL A 52 4.42 6.47 -0.71
N VAL A 53 3.12 6.41 -0.46
CA VAL A 53 2.53 6.31 0.88
C VAL A 53 1.76 4.99 0.98
N VAL A 54 1.99 4.24 2.06
CA VAL A 54 1.25 3.01 2.35
C VAL A 54 0.14 3.31 3.34
N LEU A 55 -1.11 3.17 2.91
CA LEU A 55 -2.31 3.38 3.73
C LEU A 55 -2.72 2.08 4.42
N GLY A 56 -3.19 2.17 5.66
CA GLY A 56 -3.68 1.03 6.45
C GLY A 56 -5.08 0.59 6.03
N GLY A 57 -5.22 0.02 4.84
CA GLY A 57 -6.51 -0.48 4.34
C GLY A 57 -6.40 -1.16 2.98
N GLU A 58 -7.55 -1.53 2.43
CA GLU A 58 -7.65 -2.14 1.10
C GLU A 58 -7.55 -1.09 -0.03
N GLY A 59 -7.49 -1.55 -1.28
CA GLY A 59 -7.33 -0.66 -2.45
C GLY A 59 -8.39 0.44 -2.57
N VAL A 60 -9.61 0.20 -2.07
CA VAL A 60 -10.68 1.22 -2.05
C VAL A 60 -10.30 2.45 -1.23
N LEU A 61 -9.55 2.28 -0.13
CA LEU A 61 -9.07 3.40 0.68
C LEU A 61 -8.12 4.30 -0.12
N GLY A 62 -7.28 3.71 -0.99
CA GLY A 62 -6.41 4.47 -1.87
C GLY A 62 -7.19 5.30 -2.91
N LEU A 63 -8.26 4.72 -3.47
CA LEU A 63 -9.13 5.42 -4.41
C LEU A 63 -9.86 6.60 -3.73
N GLU A 64 -10.42 6.37 -2.55
CA GLU A 64 -11.12 7.40 -1.78
C GLU A 64 -10.16 8.52 -1.35
N ALA A 65 -8.99 8.17 -0.82
CA ALA A 65 -7.98 9.14 -0.41
C ALA A 65 -7.48 9.99 -1.59
N ALA A 66 -7.30 9.41 -2.77
CA ALA A 66 -6.90 10.14 -3.96
C ALA A 66 -7.97 11.18 -4.36
N VAL A 67 -9.24 10.79 -4.44
CA VAL A 67 -10.32 11.71 -4.80
C VAL A 67 -10.49 12.79 -3.74
N ALA A 68 -10.59 12.40 -2.47
CA ALA A 68 -10.81 13.33 -1.36
C ALA A 68 -9.67 14.35 -1.19
N SER A 69 -8.45 14.01 -1.61
CA SER A 69 -7.29 14.92 -1.52
C SER A 69 -7.07 15.79 -2.76
N THR A 70 -7.73 15.50 -3.89
CA THR A 70 -7.42 16.14 -5.18
C THR A 70 -8.62 16.77 -5.88
N VAL A 71 -9.84 16.54 -5.41
CA VAL A 71 -11.08 17.04 -6.02
C VAL A 71 -11.84 17.89 -5.01
N GLU A 72 -12.22 19.10 -5.42
CA GLU A 72 -13.02 20.04 -4.62
C GLU A 72 -14.41 20.26 -5.20
N SER A 73 -15.28 20.92 -4.41
CA SER A 73 -16.62 21.30 -4.86
C SER A 73 -16.55 22.24 -6.06
N GLY A 74 -17.15 21.84 -7.18
CA GLY A 74 -17.15 22.60 -8.43
C GLY A 74 -16.14 22.12 -9.47
N ASP A 75 -15.23 21.22 -9.12
CA ASP A 75 -14.34 20.59 -10.09
C ASP A 75 -15.11 19.72 -11.08
N ARG A 76 -14.66 19.74 -12.34
CA ARG A 76 -15.18 18.85 -13.38
C ARG A 76 -14.25 17.65 -13.52
N VAL A 77 -14.75 16.48 -13.19
CA VAL A 77 -14.02 15.21 -13.27
C VAL A 77 -14.52 14.40 -14.46
N LEU A 78 -13.60 13.80 -15.22
CA LEU A 78 -13.91 12.84 -16.29
C LEU A 78 -13.54 11.44 -15.81
N CYS A 79 -14.53 10.54 -15.73
CA CYS A 79 -14.32 9.11 -15.48
C CYS A 79 -14.53 8.34 -16.79
N VAL A 80 -13.56 7.52 -17.18
CA VAL A 80 -13.59 6.70 -18.41
C VAL A 80 -13.59 5.21 -18.09
#